data_AF-A0A2X3EPR2-F1
#
_entry.id   AF-A0A2X3EPR2-F1
#
_cell.length_a   1.000
_cell.length_b   1.000
_cell.length_c   1.000
_cell.angle_alpha   90.00
_cell.angle_beta   90.00
_cell.angle_gamma   90.00
#
_symmetry.space_group_name_H-M   'P 1'
#
loop_
_entity.id
_entity.type
_entity.pdbx_description
1 polymer ?
#
loop_
_entity_poly.entity_id
_entity_poly.type
_entity_poly.pdbx_seq_one_letter_code
_entity_poly.pdbx_strand_id
1 'polypeptide(L)'
;MQSGEAQTIDAKYVFIGAGGGALKLLQKTGIPEADNYAGFPVGGSFLMTENPAVTAQHLEKVYGQASVGAPPMSVPHLDARYLDGKRVVLFGPFATFSTKFLKNGSFFDLLSTTTTNNVLPMTHVGLDNFDLVKYLVSQVMLSDDDRFAALKSTTRTRVKKTGN
;
A
#
# COMPACT_ATOMS: atom_id res chain seq x y z
N MET A 1 -19.54 -17.32 -15.37
CA MET A 1 -18.38 -17.76 -16.17
C MET A 1 -17.63 -18.82 -15.35
N GLN A 2 -17.93 -20.10 -15.53
CA GLN A 2 -17.42 -21.20 -14.68
C GLN A 2 -17.23 -22.54 -15.45
N SER A 3 -17.02 -22.55 -16.78
CA SER A 3 -16.83 -23.83 -17.49
C SER A 3 -15.38 -24.33 -17.51
N GLY A 4 -14.39 -23.52 -17.12
CA GLY A 4 -12.97 -23.89 -17.18
C GLY A 4 -12.42 -24.04 -18.61
N GLU A 5 -13.27 -23.89 -19.63
CA GLU A 5 -12.86 -23.92 -21.03
C GLU A 5 -12.14 -22.63 -21.43
N ALA A 6 -11.07 -22.79 -22.21
CA ALA A 6 -10.37 -21.68 -22.82
C ALA A 6 -11.29 -21.00 -23.85
N GLN A 7 -11.37 -19.68 -23.81
CA GLN A 7 -12.12 -18.87 -24.76
C GLN A 7 -11.18 -17.86 -25.43
N THR A 8 -11.38 -17.66 -26.72
CA THR A 8 -10.71 -16.61 -27.49
C THR A 8 -11.71 -15.48 -27.74
N ILE A 9 -11.30 -14.24 -27.44
CA ILE A 9 -12.13 -13.05 -27.58
C ILE A 9 -11.32 -12.00 -28.33
N ASP A 10 -11.85 -11.53 -29.45
CA ASP A 10 -11.27 -10.40 -30.19
C ASP A 10 -11.69 -9.08 -29.56
N ALA A 11 -10.71 -8.24 -29.20
CA ALA A 11 -10.95 -6.95 -28.57
C ALA A 11 -10.03 -5.89 -29.17
N LYS A 12 -10.55 -4.66 -29.34
CA LYS A 12 -9.76 -3.50 -29.78
C LYS A 12 -8.80 -3.02 -28.68
N TYR A 13 -9.20 -3.17 -27.42
CA TYR A 13 -8.47 -2.70 -26.25
C TYR A 13 -8.62 -3.70 -25.11
N VAL A 14 -7.56 -3.90 -24.34
CA VAL A 14 -7.53 -4.75 -23.14
C VAL A 14 -7.02 -3.93 -21.97
N PHE A 15 -7.77 -3.93 -20.87
CA PHE A 15 -7.39 -3.28 -19.62
C PHE A 15 -7.14 -4.32 -18.53
N ILE A 16 -5.96 -4.26 -17.90
CA ILE A 16 -5.57 -5.18 -16.82
C ILE A 16 -5.92 -4.57 -15.46
N GLY A 17 -7.16 -4.81 -15.01
CA GLY A 17 -7.68 -4.34 -13.71
C GLY A 17 -7.50 -5.33 -12.54
N ALA A 18 -6.38 -6.04 -12.46
CA ALA A 18 -6.21 -7.18 -11.55
C ALA A 18 -5.55 -6.85 -10.18
N GLY A 19 -5.49 -5.58 -9.80
CA GLY A 19 -4.83 -5.14 -8.56
C GLY A 19 -3.38 -5.63 -8.51
N GLY A 20 -2.96 -6.23 -7.39
CA GLY A 20 -1.60 -6.81 -7.27
C GLY A 20 -1.27 -7.91 -8.29
N GLY A 21 -2.28 -8.56 -8.89
CA GLY A 21 -2.09 -9.54 -9.95
C GLY A 21 -1.78 -8.95 -11.33
N ALA A 22 -1.79 -7.62 -11.48
CA ALA A 22 -1.65 -6.96 -12.77
C ALA A 22 -0.29 -7.24 -13.44
N LEU A 23 0.81 -7.24 -12.67
CA LEU A 23 2.15 -7.47 -13.23
C LEU A 23 2.27 -8.84 -13.92
N LYS A 24 1.72 -9.88 -13.29
CA LYS A 24 1.73 -11.24 -13.86
C LYS A 24 0.94 -11.34 -15.15
N LEU A 25 -0.17 -10.61 -15.26
CA LEU A 25 -0.96 -10.54 -16.49
C LEU A 25 -0.26 -9.71 -17.57
N LEU A 26 0.39 -8.61 -17.18
CA LEU A 26 1.19 -7.77 -18.07
C LEU A 26 2.36 -8.57 -18.68
N GLN A 27 3.10 -9.32 -17.86
CA GLN A 27 4.18 -10.20 -18.33
C GLN A 27 3.69 -11.27 -19.31
N LYS A 28 2.46 -11.78 -19.16
CA LYS A 28 1.85 -12.74 -20.09
C LYS A 28 1.51 -12.16 -21.46
N THR A 29 1.47 -10.83 -21.61
CA THR A 29 1.19 -10.19 -22.91
C THR A 29 2.34 -10.34 -23.89
N GLY A 30 3.57 -10.52 -23.40
CA GLY A 30 4.79 -10.60 -24.22
C GLY A 30 5.21 -9.28 -24.86
N ILE A 31 4.63 -8.14 -24.47
CA ILE A 31 5.05 -6.82 -24.98
C ILE A 31 6.38 -6.39 -24.35
N PRO A 32 7.28 -5.71 -25.09
CA PRO A 32 8.58 -5.29 -24.57
C PRO A 32 8.50 -4.37 -23.34
N GLU A 33 7.45 -3.55 -23.25
CA GLU A 33 7.25 -2.62 -22.14
C GLU A 33 7.09 -3.34 -20.80
N ALA A 34 6.58 -4.58 -20.81
CA ALA A 34 6.39 -5.38 -19.59
C ALA A 34 7.71 -5.66 -18.85
N ASP A 35 8.83 -5.73 -19.56
CA ASP A 35 10.16 -5.98 -18.99
C ASP A 35 10.65 -4.82 -18.10
N ASN A 36 10.11 -3.62 -18.30
CA ASN A 36 10.48 -2.42 -17.52
C ASN A 36 9.72 -2.32 -16.18
N TYR A 37 8.77 -3.21 -15.92
CA TYR A 37 7.97 -3.19 -14.69
C TYR A 37 8.38 -4.32 -13.74
N ALA A 38 8.38 -4.00 -12.46
CA ALA A 38 8.63 -4.95 -11.38
C ALA A 38 7.70 -4.71 -10.20
N GLY A 39 7.48 -5.75 -9.41
CA GLY A 39 6.71 -5.68 -8.18
C GLY A 39 7.63 -5.22 -7.05
N PHE A 40 7.17 -4.26 -6.26
CA PHE A 40 7.85 -3.87 -5.02
C PHE A 40 7.02 -4.34 -3.82
N PRO A 41 7.55 -5.21 -2.94
CA PRO A 41 6.78 -5.94 -1.91
C PRO A 41 6.42 -5.09 -0.69
N VAL A 42 5.62 -4.04 -0.91
CA VAL A 42 5.16 -3.12 0.13
C VAL A 42 3.69 -3.36 0.43
N GLY A 43 3.39 -3.55 1.70
CA GLY A 43 2.04 -3.55 2.23
C GLY A 43 1.79 -2.37 3.17
N GLY A 44 0.55 -2.24 3.62
CA GLY A 44 0.15 -1.27 4.64
C GLY A 44 -0.61 -1.95 5.76
N SER A 45 -0.25 -1.61 6.99
CA SER A 45 -0.99 -1.97 8.20
C SER A 45 -1.62 -0.72 8.82
N PHE A 46 -2.69 -0.93 9.58
CA PHE A 46 -3.42 0.14 10.24
C PHE A 46 -3.73 -0.29 11.68
N LEU A 47 -3.64 0.66 12.61
CA LEU A 47 -4.32 0.53 13.90
C LEU A 47 -5.81 0.73 13.64
N MET A 48 -6.65 -0.08 14.28
CA MET A 48 -8.10 -0.08 14.04
C MET A 48 -8.88 -0.06 15.34
N THR A 49 -9.99 0.69 15.37
CA THR A 49 -10.97 0.63 16.45
C THR A 49 -12.40 0.58 15.90
N GLU A 50 -13.22 -0.26 16.52
CA GLU A 50 -14.68 -0.34 16.30
C GLU A 50 -15.47 0.31 17.43
N ASN A 51 -14.80 0.93 18.42
CA ASN A 51 -15.47 1.49 19.60
C ASN A 51 -16.49 2.57 19.19
N PRO A 52 -17.81 2.36 19.41
CA PRO A 52 -18.84 3.31 18.97
C PRO A 52 -18.64 4.73 19.51
N ALA A 53 -18.11 4.87 20.73
CA ALA A 53 -17.86 6.17 21.33
C ALA A 53 -16.77 6.96 20.58
N VAL A 54 -15.81 6.27 19.95
CA VAL A 54 -14.74 6.89 19.14
C VAL A 54 -15.20 7.05 17.70
N THR A 55 -15.79 6.02 17.11
CA THR A 55 -16.17 6.02 15.69
C THR A 55 -17.29 7.02 15.40
N ALA A 56 -18.21 7.27 16.34
CA ALA A 56 -19.23 8.31 16.19
C ALA A 56 -18.65 9.74 16.12
N GLN A 57 -17.49 9.99 16.74
CA GLN A 57 -16.86 11.32 16.79
C GLN A 57 -15.98 11.61 15.56
N HIS A 58 -15.60 10.60 14.77
CA HIS A 58 -14.69 10.78 13.63
C HIS A 58 -15.33 10.33 12.32
N LEU A 59 -15.90 11.28 11.57
CA LEU A 59 -16.65 11.05 10.33
C LEU A 59 -15.83 11.16 9.05
N GLU A 60 -14.64 11.76 9.13
CA GLU A 60 -13.90 12.18 7.95
C GLU A 60 -12.55 11.48 7.85
N LYS A 61 -11.92 11.63 6.70
CA LYS A 61 -10.53 11.23 6.46
C LYS A 61 -9.62 12.44 6.68
N VAL A 62 -8.71 12.34 7.64
CA VAL A 62 -7.85 13.45 8.06
C VAL A 62 -6.39 13.07 7.92
N TYR A 63 -5.66 13.82 7.08
CA TYR A 63 -4.24 13.61 6.85
C TYR A 63 -3.39 14.34 7.90
N GLY A 64 -2.42 13.64 8.47
CA GLY A 64 -1.38 14.24 9.29
C GLY A 64 -0.43 15.10 8.45
N GLN A 65 0.28 16.02 9.10
CA GLN A 65 1.33 16.78 8.44
C GLN A 65 2.49 15.85 8.06
N ALA A 66 2.94 15.90 6.81
CA ALA A 66 4.09 15.14 6.36
C ALA A 66 5.35 15.57 7.12
N SER A 67 6.10 14.60 7.66
CA SER A 67 7.46 14.85 8.12
C SER A 67 8.35 15.21 6.94
N VAL A 68 9.33 16.09 7.15
CA VAL A 68 10.30 16.47 6.12
C VAL A 68 10.98 15.20 5.56
N GLY A 69 10.89 15.00 4.24
CA GLY A 69 11.47 13.85 3.55
C GLY A 69 10.59 12.60 3.47
N ALA A 70 9.39 12.58 4.07
CA ALA A 70 8.45 11.48 3.85
C ALA A 70 7.84 11.58 2.44
N PRO A 71 7.70 10.46 1.71
CA PRO A 71 6.99 10.46 0.44
C PRO A 71 5.56 11.00 0.63
N PRO A 72 5.06 11.87 -0.26
CA PRO A 72 3.81 12.60 -0.05
C PRO A 72 2.55 11.72 0.13
N MET A 73 2.64 10.42 -0.16
CA MET A 73 1.55 9.45 -0.01
C MET A 73 1.66 8.54 1.23
N SER A 74 2.75 8.62 2.00
CA SER A 74 3.08 7.60 3.02
C SER A 74 2.75 8.00 4.46
N VAL A 75 2.22 9.20 4.68
CA VAL A 75 2.04 9.74 6.03
C VAL A 75 0.84 9.09 6.72
N PRO A 76 0.99 8.65 7.99
CA PRO A 76 -0.13 8.16 8.78
C PRO A 76 -1.24 9.20 8.90
N HIS A 77 -2.46 8.75 8.68
CA HIS A 77 -3.67 9.54 8.67
C HIS A 77 -4.78 8.78 9.38
N LEU A 78 -5.81 9.51 9.80
CA LEU A 78 -7.04 8.93 10.29
C LEU A 78 -8.02 8.74 9.13
N ASP A 79 -8.64 7.58 9.07
CA ASP A 79 -9.57 7.21 8.01
C ASP A 79 -10.81 6.54 8.62
N ALA A 80 -11.99 7.13 8.39
CA ALA A 80 -13.27 6.56 8.79
C ALA A 80 -13.83 5.69 7.65
N ARG A 81 -14.12 4.42 7.93
CA ARG A 81 -14.62 3.46 6.93
C ARG A 81 -15.79 2.65 7.45
N TYR A 82 -16.50 2.01 6.52
CA TYR A 82 -17.42 0.92 6.81
C TYR A 82 -16.78 -0.40 6.36
N LEU A 83 -16.55 -1.30 7.29
CA LEU A 83 -16.07 -2.67 7.05
C LEU A 83 -17.10 -3.64 7.58
N ASP A 84 -17.57 -4.55 6.73
CA ASP A 84 -18.55 -5.60 7.08
C ASP A 84 -19.80 -5.04 7.80
N GLY A 85 -20.31 -3.89 7.32
CA GLY A 85 -21.48 -3.20 7.88
C GLY A 85 -21.22 -2.44 9.19
N LYS A 86 -20.02 -2.53 9.76
CA LYS A 86 -19.62 -1.80 10.96
C LYS A 86 -18.81 -0.57 10.60
N ARG A 87 -18.98 0.47 11.41
CA ARG A 87 -18.16 1.67 11.31
C ARG A 87 -16.85 1.48 12.05
N VAL A 88 -15.75 1.83 11.39
CA VAL A 88 -14.39 1.67 11.91
C VAL A 88 -13.61 2.96 11.72
N VAL A 89 -12.66 3.22 12.63
CA VAL A 89 -11.65 4.28 12.45
C VAL A 89 -10.29 3.61 12.38
N LEU A 90 -9.54 3.96 11.34
CA LEU A 90 -8.21 3.44 11.05
C LEU A 90 -7.17 4.55 11.25
N PHE A 91 -6.00 4.20 11.75
CA PHE A 91 -4.82 5.06 11.76
C PHE A 91 -3.63 4.37 11.08
N GLY A 92 -3.05 5.03 10.08
CA GLY A 92 -1.97 4.49 9.25
C GLY A 92 -1.99 5.13 7.85
N PRO A 93 -1.36 4.53 6.82
CA PRO A 93 -0.70 3.23 6.85
C PRO A 93 0.68 3.29 7.54
N PHE A 94 1.03 2.20 8.22
CA PHE A 94 2.42 1.87 8.52
C PHE A 94 2.89 0.84 7.50
N ALA A 95 4.05 1.08 6.88
CA ALA A 95 4.56 0.17 5.87
C ALA A 95 4.82 -1.22 6.47
N THR A 96 4.43 -2.25 5.73
CA THR A 96 4.75 -3.64 6.02
C THR A 96 5.45 -4.26 4.83
N PHE A 97 6.10 -5.40 5.02
CA PHE A 97 6.67 -6.19 3.94
C PHE A 97 5.81 -7.42 3.66
N SER A 98 5.41 -7.63 2.41
CA SER A 98 4.71 -8.83 1.97
C SER A 98 5.08 -9.18 0.55
N THR A 99 5.45 -10.43 0.31
CA THR A 99 5.72 -10.95 -1.04
C THR A 99 4.47 -11.45 -1.76
N LYS A 100 3.31 -11.50 -1.07
CA LYS A 100 2.01 -11.84 -1.65
C LYS A 100 1.41 -10.66 -2.38
N PHE A 101 0.96 -10.86 -3.62
CA PHE A 101 0.32 -9.82 -4.42
C PHE A 101 -1.20 -9.79 -4.25
N LEU A 102 -1.82 -10.93 -3.93
CA LEU A 102 -3.25 -11.05 -3.67
C LEU A 102 -3.50 -11.45 -2.20
N LYS A 103 -4.69 -11.12 -1.67
CA LYS A 103 -5.09 -11.48 -0.28
C LYS A 103 -4.92 -12.98 -0.01
N ASN A 104 -5.30 -13.81 -0.98
CA ASN A 104 -5.11 -15.27 -0.97
C ASN A 104 -4.00 -15.72 -1.95
N GLY A 105 -2.99 -14.87 -2.16
CA GLY A 105 -1.88 -15.10 -3.09
C GLY A 105 -0.74 -15.94 -2.48
N SER A 106 0.29 -16.16 -3.29
CA SER A 106 1.43 -16.98 -2.92
C SER A 106 2.57 -16.13 -2.38
N PHE A 107 3.32 -16.64 -1.39
CA PHE A 107 4.57 -16.00 -0.96
C PHE A 107 5.66 -16.04 -2.06
N PHE A 108 5.47 -16.87 -3.08
CA PHE A 108 6.30 -16.92 -4.28
C PHE A 108 5.87 -15.94 -5.37
N ASP A 109 4.83 -15.11 -5.16
CA ASP A 109 4.34 -14.18 -6.19
C ASP A 109 5.48 -13.27 -6.68
N LEU A 110 6.21 -12.64 -5.74
CA LEU A 110 7.38 -11.80 -6.07
C LEU A 110 8.43 -12.56 -6.89
N LEU A 111 8.87 -13.73 -6.42
CA LEU A 111 9.86 -14.57 -7.11
C LEU A 111 9.40 -14.98 -8.50
N SER A 112 8.11 -15.33 -8.65
CA SER A 112 7.54 -15.75 -9.93
C SER A 112 7.43 -14.62 -10.95
N THR A 113 7.44 -13.37 -10.48
CA THR A 113 7.47 -12.18 -11.34
C THR A 113 8.86 -11.62 -11.54
N THR A 114 9.87 -12.06 -10.76
CA THR A 114 11.26 -11.71 -10.98
C THR A 114 11.79 -12.46 -12.21
N THR A 115 12.16 -11.71 -13.23
CA THR A 115 12.78 -12.20 -14.47
C THR A 115 14.20 -11.65 -14.56
N THR A 116 15.08 -12.29 -15.34
CA THR A 116 16.43 -11.76 -15.60
C THR A 116 16.41 -10.35 -16.18
N ASN A 117 15.34 -9.99 -16.89
CA ASN A 117 15.16 -8.68 -17.51
C ASN A 117 14.75 -7.59 -16.50
N ASN A 118 14.09 -7.94 -15.38
CA ASN A 118 13.59 -6.97 -14.42
C ASN A 118 14.43 -6.84 -13.13
N VAL A 119 15.46 -7.67 -12.95
CA VAL A 119 16.42 -7.53 -11.82
C VAL A 119 17.17 -6.20 -11.88
N LEU A 120 17.60 -5.78 -13.08
CA LEU A 120 18.27 -4.49 -13.28
C LEU A 120 17.30 -3.31 -12.97
N PRO A 121 16.09 -3.25 -13.55
CA PRO A 121 15.06 -2.28 -13.15
C PRO A 121 14.76 -2.27 -11.64
N MET A 122 14.62 -3.42 -10.98
CA MET A 122 14.40 -3.47 -9.53
C MET A 122 15.56 -2.84 -8.75
N THR A 123 16.78 -3.08 -9.19
CA THR A 123 17.99 -2.52 -8.57
C THR A 123 18.06 -1.01 -8.78
N HIS A 124 17.78 -0.52 -9.99
CA HIS A 124 17.71 0.92 -10.27
C HIS A 124 16.64 1.62 -9.43
N VAL A 125 15.43 1.07 -9.33
CA VAL A 125 14.38 1.62 -8.47
C VAL A 125 14.85 1.71 -7.01
N GLY A 126 15.56 0.70 -6.52
CA GLY A 126 16.11 0.71 -5.16
C GLY A 126 17.17 1.79 -4.91
N LEU A 127 17.98 2.10 -5.92
CA LEU A 127 19.02 3.14 -5.85
C LEU A 127 18.44 4.55 -6.06
N ASP A 128 17.59 4.72 -7.08
CA ASP A 128 16.99 6.00 -7.44
C ASP A 128 15.97 6.47 -6.41
N ASN A 129 15.39 5.55 -5.64
CA ASN A 129 14.41 5.83 -4.59
C ASN A 129 14.93 5.43 -3.21
N PHE A 130 16.22 5.60 -2.97
CA PHE A 130 16.86 5.21 -1.71
C PHE A 130 16.15 5.77 -0.47
N ASP A 131 15.70 7.03 -0.52
CA ASP A 131 14.95 7.66 0.59
C ASP A 131 13.61 6.96 0.86
N LEU A 132 12.90 6.55 -0.19
CA LEU A 132 11.67 5.76 -0.07
C LEU A 132 11.97 4.38 0.52
N VAL A 133 13.01 3.69 0.03
CA VAL A 133 13.40 2.37 0.56
C VAL A 133 13.77 2.48 2.04
N LYS A 134 14.61 3.45 2.40
CA LYS A 134 15.01 3.72 3.79
C LYS A 134 13.80 4.04 4.67
N TYR A 135 12.87 4.87 4.18
CA TYR A 135 11.63 5.18 4.88
C TYR A 135 10.80 3.91 5.13
N LEU A 136 10.60 3.09 4.10
CA LEU A 136 9.81 1.85 4.22
C LEU A 136 10.44 0.85 5.18
N VAL A 137 11.77 0.68 5.14
CA VAL A 137 12.50 -0.16 6.10
C VAL A 137 12.29 0.36 7.53
N SER A 138 12.37 1.69 7.74
CA SER A 138 12.13 2.28 9.06
C SER A 138 10.72 2.01 9.59
N GLN A 139 9.72 2.03 8.72
CA GLN A 139 8.32 1.77 9.06
C GLN A 139 8.09 0.29 9.39
N VAL A 140 8.74 -0.63 8.66
CA VAL A 140 8.68 -2.08 8.94
C VAL A 140 9.28 -2.42 10.31
N MET A 141 10.29 -1.66 10.75
CA MET A 141 10.94 -1.85 12.05
C MET A 141 10.14 -1.30 13.25
N LEU A 142 9.04 -0.58 13.03
CA LEU A 142 8.23 -0.04 14.11
C LEU A 142 7.51 -1.16 14.89
N SER A 143 7.64 -1.13 16.21
CA SER A 143 6.84 -1.95 17.12
C SER A 143 5.40 -1.44 17.22
N ASP A 144 4.50 -2.24 17.79
CA ASP A 144 3.12 -1.80 18.03
C ASP A 144 3.05 -0.62 19.02
N ASP A 145 3.97 -0.56 19.99
CA ASP A 145 4.11 0.58 20.89
C ASP A 145 4.54 1.85 20.14
N ASP A 146 5.46 1.73 19.18
CA ASP A 146 5.89 2.87 18.35
C ASP A 146 4.74 3.37 17.45
N ARG A 147 3.97 2.45 16.86
CA ARG A 147 2.78 2.78 16.07
C ARG A 147 1.74 3.51 16.91
N PHE A 148 1.51 3.05 18.14
CA PHE A 148 0.59 3.69 19.07
C PHE A 148 1.13 5.04 19.57
N ALA A 149 2.44 5.18 19.77
CA ALA A 149 3.08 6.45 20.08
C ALA A 149 2.91 7.47 18.94
N ALA A 150 3.00 7.02 17.68
CA ALA A 150 2.73 7.85 16.51
C ALA A 150 1.28 8.35 16.48
N LEU A 151 0.29 7.51 16.81
CA LEU A 151 -1.11 7.95 16.96
C LEU A 151 -1.23 9.05 18.02
N LYS A 152 -0.63 8.84 19.19
CA LYS A 152 -0.66 9.83 20.29
C LYS A 152 -0.01 11.16 19.88
N SER A 153 1.09 11.12 19.13
CA SER A 153 1.78 12.34 18.70
C SER A 153 0.91 13.16 17.74
N THR A 154 0.22 12.51 16.79
CA THR A 154 -0.73 13.16 15.87
C THR A 154 -1.90 13.83 16.62
N THR A 155 -2.43 13.18 17.67
CA THR A 155 -3.51 13.77 18.48
C THR A 155 -3.06 14.91 19.41
N ARG A 156 -1.76 15.00 19.71
CA ARG A 156 -1.19 16.04 20.59
C ARG A 156 -0.83 17.33 19.87
N THR A 157 -0.79 17.32 18.54
CA THR A 157 -0.57 18.53 17.74
C THR A 157 -1.81 19.42 17.81
N ARG A 158 -1.97 20.13 18.94
CA ARG A 158 -2.87 21.27 19.06
C ARG A 158 -2.59 22.19 17.87
N VAL A 159 -3.65 22.54 17.16
CA VAL A 159 -3.72 23.74 16.32
C VAL A 159 -3.04 24.86 17.11
N LYS A 160 -1.85 25.29 16.67
CA LYS A 160 -1.35 26.61 17.05
C LYS A 160 -2.43 27.55 16.53
N LYS A 161 -3.28 28.07 17.43
CA LYS A 161 -4.02 29.30 17.15
C LYS A 161 -2.94 30.32 16.77
N THR A 162 -2.82 30.62 15.48
CA THR A 162 -2.23 31.87 15.04
C THR A 162 -3.05 32.98 15.68
N GLY A 163 -2.52 33.56 16.76
CA GLY A 163 -3.06 34.76 17.37
C GLY A 163 -2.75 35.95 16.47
N ASN A 164 -3.69 36.89 16.43
CA ASN A 164 -3.57 38.22 15.82
C ASN A 164 -2.30 38.96 16.25
#